data_AF-A0A945EEV5-F1
#
_entry.id   AF-A0A945EEV5-F1
#
_cell.length_a   1.000
_cell.length_b   1.000
_cell.length_c   1.000
_cell.angle_alpha   90.00
_cell.angle_beta   90.00
_cell.angle_gamma   90.00
#
_symmetry.space_group_name_H-M   'P 1'
#
loop_
_entity.id
_entity.type
_entity.pdbx_description
1 polymer ?
#
loop_
_entity_poly.entity_id
_entity_poly.type
_entity_poly.pdbx_seq_one_letter_code
_entity_poly.pdbx_strand_id
1 'polypeptide(L)'
;MRISALQKYILIRCYGRERKVNRKKFFNFYNKDKKTKEKARIKIITKSIERLINKGLIVGFGERTQHKWYISDVQLTVLGKKVTKKLLGEQIKLPLKRIKKYANIKKIIKKT
;
A
#
# COMPACT_ATOMS: atom_id res chain seq x y z
N MET A 1 -0.46 -5.58 -9.46
CA MET A 1 0.59 -4.58 -9.14
C MET A 1 1.27 -4.95 -7.83
N ARG A 2 2.59 -5.18 -7.82
CA ARG A 2 3.34 -5.46 -6.57
C ARG A 2 3.60 -4.15 -5.82
N ILE A 3 3.18 -4.09 -4.54
CA ILE A 3 3.41 -2.97 -3.62
C ILE A 3 4.24 -3.50 -2.45
N SER A 4 5.41 -2.90 -2.21
CA SER A 4 6.30 -3.28 -1.11
C SER A 4 5.71 -2.91 0.26
N ALA A 5 6.23 -3.51 1.35
CA ALA A 5 5.78 -3.21 2.71
C ALA A 5 5.89 -1.71 3.04
N LEU A 6 7.00 -1.06 2.68
CA LEU A 6 7.19 0.39 2.87
C LEU A 6 6.18 1.20 2.05
N GLN A 7 5.93 0.81 0.80
CA GLN A 7 4.94 1.50 -0.03
C GLN A 7 3.52 1.35 0.53
N LYS A 8 3.14 0.18 1.04
CA LYS A 8 1.87 -0.02 1.74
C LYS A 8 1.78 0.87 2.97
N TYR A 9 2.85 0.95 3.76
CA TYR A 9 2.93 1.81 4.93
C TYR A 9 2.72 3.30 4.57
N ILE A 10 3.42 3.79 3.53
CA ILE A 10 3.25 5.17 3.04
C ILE A 10 1.81 5.45 2.64
N LEU A 11 1.20 4.55 1.84
CA LEU A 11 -0.19 4.69 1.39
C LEU A 11 -1.17 4.74 2.56
N ILE A 12 -1.07 3.81 3.50
CA ILE A 12 -1.90 3.75 4.70
C ILE A 12 -1.72 5.00 5.56
N ARG A 13 -0.49 5.47 5.74
CA ARG A 13 -0.20 6.69 6.51
C ARG A 13 -0.84 7.93 5.87
N CYS A 14 -0.86 8.00 4.54
CA CYS A 14 -1.50 9.09 3.79
C CYS A 14 -3.03 8.99 3.70
N TYR A 15 -3.63 7.86 4.08
CA TYR A 15 -5.09 7.67 4.12
C TYR A 15 -5.74 8.25 5.38
N GLY A 16 -4.92 8.66 6.37
CA GLY A 16 -5.40 9.28 7.60
C GLY A 16 -6.06 10.65 7.39
N ARG A 17 -6.31 11.35 8.51
CA ARG A 17 -7.01 12.65 8.52
C ARG A 17 -6.23 13.78 7.85
N GLU A 18 -4.91 13.67 7.76
CA GLU A 18 -4.05 14.70 7.18
C GLU A 18 -4.16 14.73 5.66
N ARG A 19 -4.48 15.90 5.09
CA ARG A 19 -4.57 16.07 3.63
C ARG A 19 -3.21 15.88 2.93
N LYS A 20 -2.12 16.29 3.58
CA LYS A 20 -0.73 16.12 3.13
C LYS A 20 0.08 15.55 4.29
N VAL A 21 0.95 14.59 4.00
CA VAL A 21 1.82 13.97 5.00
C VAL A 21 3.27 14.32 4.68
N ASN A 22 3.95 14.87 5.67
CA ASN A 22 5.37 15.18 5.56
C ASN A 22 6.22 13.90 5.45
N ARG A 23 7.18 13.92 4.53
CA ARG A 23 8.13 12.82 4.27
C ARG A 23 8.82 12.30 5.54
N LYS A 24 9.12 13.19 6.50
CA LYS A 24 9.77 12.82 7.76
C LYS A 24 8.95 11.79 8.56
N LYS A 25 7.62 11.79 8.45
CA LYS A 25 6.77 10.82 9.14
C LYS A 25 6.99 9.38 8.65
N PHE A 26 7.57 9.18 7.47
CA PHE A 26 7.86 7.83 6.94
C PHE A 26 9.09 7.17 7.55
N PHE A 27 9.98 7.92 8.22
CA PHE A 27 11.11 7.32 8.95
C PHE A 27 10.64 6.39 10.07
N ASN A 28 9.43 6.60 10.59
CA ASN A 28 8.82 5.74 11.61
C ASN A 28 8.69 4.27 11.18
N PHE A 29 8.69 3.98 9.88
CA PHE A 29 8.76 2.61 9.37
C PHE A 29 10.00 1.86 9.88
N TYR A 30 11.12 2.57 10.05
CA TYR A 30 12.40 2.00 10.46
C TYR A 30 12.71 2.13 11.95
N ASN A 31 11.80 2.66 12.77
CA ASN A 31 12.07 2.85 14.21
C ASN A 31 12.38 1.51 14.93
N LYS A 32 11.84 0.40 14.43
CA LYS A 32 12.11 -0.95 14.96
C LYS A 32 13.46 -1.52 14.48
N ASP A 33 13.96 -1.08 13.33
CA ASP A 33 15.18 -1.58 12.70
C ASP A 33 16.29 -0.52 12.69
N LYS A 34 17.02 -0.42 13.81
CA LYS A 34 18.13 0.54 13.96
C LYS A 34 19.35 0.25 13.07
N LYS A 35 19.46 -0.97 12.52
CA LYS A 35 20.63 -1.44 11.73
C LYS A 35 20.91 -0.66 10.44
N THR A 36 19.89 -0.05 9.82
CA THR A 36 20.05 0.64 8.54
C THR A 36 20.57 2.07 8.74
N LYS A 37 21.65 2.46 8.04
CA LYS A 37 22.18 3.84 8.05
C LYS A 37 21.11 4.85 7.59
N GLU A 38 21.07 6.02 8.21
CA GLU A 38 20.07 7.06 7.92
C GLU A 38 20.04 7.49 6.44
N LYS A 39 21.22 7.73 5.85
CA LYS A 39 21.36 8.06 4.42
C LYS A 39 20.69 7.03 3.51
N ALA A 40 20.82 5.75 3.85
CA ALA A 40 20.18 4.67 3.09
C ALA A 40 18.65 4.70 3.25
N ARG A 41 18.13 4.93 4.46
CA ARG A 41 16.69 5.08 4.72
C ARG A 41 16.09 6.22 3.89
N ILE A 42 16.74 7.38 3.87
CA ILE A 42 16.31 8.55 3.08
C ILE A 42 16.20 8.17 1.60
N LYS A 43 17.24 7.51 1.05
CA LYS A 43 17.27 7.08 -0.36
C LYS A 43 16.16 6.08 -0.67
N ILE A 44 15.93 5.10 0.21
CA ILE A 44 14.88 4.08 0.02
C ILE A 44 13.48 4.70 0.08
N ILE A 45 13.23 5.61 1.02
CA ILE A 45 11.94 6.33 1.13
C ILE A 45 11.71 7.18 -0.12
N THR A 46 12.73 7.93 -0.56
CA THR A 46 12.63 8.79 -1.76
C THR A 46 12.30 7.96 -3.00
N LYS A 47 13.03 6.87 -3.24
CA LYS A 47 12.76 5.94 -4.35
C LYS A 47 11.37 5.29 -4.26
N SER A 48 10.90 5.02 -3.04
CA SER A 48 9.56 4.47 -2.81
C SER A 48 8.46 5.46 -3.16
N ILE A 49 8.64 6.74 -2.81
CA ILE A 49 7.73 7.84 -3.14
C ILE A 49 7.72 8.06 -4.65
N GLU A 50 8.87 8.19 -5.30
CA GLU A 50 8.98 8.34 -6.77
C GLU A 50 8.24 7.21 -7.50
N ARG A 51 8.41 5.96 -7.06
CA ARG A 51 7.69 4.82 -7.62
C ARG A 51 6.18 4.89 -7.40
N LEU A 52 5.70 5.48 -6.30
CA LEU A 52 4.27 5.67 -6.04
C LEU A 52 3.68 6.80 -6.90
N ILE A 53 4.47 7.85 -7.14
CA ILE A 53 4.14 8.95 -8.07
C ILE A 53 4.07 8.42 -9.50
N ASN A 54 5.06 7.66 -9.97
CA ASN A 54 5.06 7.04 -11.30
C ASN A 54 3.87 6.09 -11.51
N LYS A 55 3.32 5.53 -10.43
CA LYS A 55 2.11 4.68 -10.46
C LYS A 55 0.81 5.48 -10.39
N GLY A 56 0.86 6.80 -10.27
CA GLY A 56 -0.31 7.67 -10.13
C GLY A 56 -1.07 7.51 -8.80
N LEU A 57 -0.44 6.94 -7.77
CA LEU A 57 -1.09 6.69 -6.47
C LEU A 57 -0.97 7.87 -5.52
N ILE A 58 0.07 8.67 -5.70
CA ILE A 58 0.42 9.79 -4.82
C ILE A 58 0.82 10.99 -5.69
N VAL A 59 0.53 12.19 -5.18
CA VAL A 59 1.10 13.45 -5.66
C VAL A 59 2.16 13.90 -4.66
N GLY A 60 3.35 14.22 -5.17
CA GLY A 60 4.41 14.86 -4.37
C GLY A 60 4.31 16.37 -4.46
N PHE A 61 4.51 17.03 -3.32
CA PHE A 61 4.67 18.48 -3.21
C PHE A 61 6.07 18.79 -2.71
N GLY A 62 6.62 19.90 -3.19
CA GLY A 62 7.89 20.42 -2.73
C GLY A 62 8.52 21.32 -3.78
N GLU A 63 9.84 21.43 -3.73
CA GLU A 63 10.59 22.47 -4.45
C GLU A 63 11.40 21.87 -5.59
N ARG A 64 11.32 22.51 -6.76
CA ARG A 64 12.21 22.22 -7.87
C ARG A 64 13.48 23.06 -7.70
N THR A 65 14.58 22.39 -7.42
CA THR A 65 15.91 23.00 -7.47
C THR A 65 16.51 22.84 -8.86
N GLN A 66 17.62 23.53 -9.12
CA GLN A 66 18.39 23.40 -10.37
C GLN A 66 18.78 21.94 -10.68
N HIS A 67 19.01 21.12 -9.64
CA HIS A 67 19.51 19.76 -9.82
C HIS A 67 18.45 18.67 -9.69
N LYS A 68 17.43 18.87 -8.85
CA LYS A 68 16.43 17.83 -8.56
C LYS A 68 15.15 18.37 -7.97
N TRP A 69 14.13 17.53 -8.01
CA TRP A 69 12.87 17.74 -7.32
C TRP A 69 13.00 17.26 -5.86
N TYR A 70 12.78 18.17 -4.91
CA TYR A 70 12.79 17.87 -3.49
C TYR A 70 11.36 17.74 -2.97
N ILE A 71 10.93 16.51 -2.68
CA ILE A 71 9.58 16.23 -2.20
C ILE A 71 9.53 16.38 -0.68
N SER A 72 8.82 17.41 -0.20
CA SER A 72 8.58 17.67 1.23
C SER A 72 7.39 16.87 1.75
N ASP A 73 6.29 16.89 1.00
CA ASP A 73 5.00 16.37 1.42
C ASP A 73 4.37 15.54 0.31
N VAL A 74 3.50 14.61 0.70
CA VAL A 74 2.82 13.72 -0.23
C VAL A 74 1.34 13.61 0.11
N GLN A 75 0.52 13.39 -0.91
CA GLN A 75 -0.93 13.23 -0.80
C GLN A 75 -1.43 12.10 -1.68
N LEU A 76 -2.46 11.37 -1.24
CA LEU A 76 -3.11 10.35 -2.07
C LEU A 76 -3.91 10.98 -3.22
N THR A 77 -3.77 10.40 -4.41
CA THR A 77 -4.70 10.63 -5.53
C THR A 77 -6.02 9.90 -5.31
N VAL A 78 -7.03 10.17 -6.15
CA VAL A 78 -8.28 9.39 -6.15
C VAL A 78 -8.03 7.90 -6.36
N LEU A 79 -7.11 7.56 -7.28
CA LEU A 79 -6.70 6.17 -7.54
C LEU A 79 -5.96 5.59 -6.33
N GLY A 80 -5.05 6.36 -5.72
CA GLY A 80 -4.36 6.01 -4.49
C GLY A 80 -5.30 5.69 -3.33
N LYS A 81 -6.36 6.49 -3.14
CA LYS A 81 -7.38 6.24 -2.11
C LYS A 81 -8.09 4.90 -2.35
N LYS A 82 -8.54 4.63 -3.58
CA LYS A 82 -9.19 3.36 -3.94
C LYS A 82 -8.28 2.15 -3.67
N VAL A 83 -7.01 2.24 -4.06
CA VAL A 83 -6.03 1.17 -3.82
C VAL A 83 -5.74 0.99 -2.33
N THR A 84 -5.61 2.09 -1.58
CA THR A 84 -5.34 2.03 -0.15
C THR A 84 -6.51 1.43 0.63
N LYS A 85 -7.75 1.76 0.25
CA LYS A 85 -8.96 1.14 0.82
C LYS A 85 -8.96 -0.38 0.63
N LYS A 86 -8.57 -0.86 -0.57
CA LYS A 86 -8.39 -2.30 -0.83
C LYS A 86 -7.29 -2.92 0.03
N LEU A 87 -6.17 -2.21 0.26
CA LEU A 87 -5.08 -2.67 1.11
C LEU A 87 -5.45 -2.77 2.59
N LEU A 88 -6.36 -1.92 3.08
CA LEU A 88 -6.85 -1.93 4.46
C LEU A 88 -7.81 -3.08 4.76
N GLY A 89 -8.14 -3.91 3.76
CA GLY A 89 -8.95 -5.12 3.98
C GLY A 89 -10.41 -5.00 3.58
N GLU A 90 -10.73 -4.31 2.48
CA GLU A 90 -11.86 -4.78 1.65
C GLU A 90 -11.49 -6.15 1.08
N GLN A 91 -11.51 -7.17 1.94
CA GLN A 91 -11.61 -8.54 1.50
C GLN A 91 -13.00 -8.67 0.90
N ILE A 92 -13.06 -8.73 -0.44
CA ILE A 92 -14.26 -9.14 -1.15
C ILE A 92 -14.59 -10.53 -0.61
N LYS A 93 -15.59 -10.62 0.28
CA LYS A 93 -16.24 -11.89 0.59
C LYS A 93 -16.93 -12.30 -0.71
N LEU A 94 -16.29 -13.17 -1.48
CA LEU A 94 -16.99 -13.90 -2.54
C LEU A 94 -18.15 -14.63 -1.84
N PRO A 95 -19.41 -14.40 -2.22
CA PRO A 95 -20.51 -15.24 -1.76
C PRO A 95 -20.38 -16.59 -2.47
N LEU A 96 -19.42 -17.40 -2.04
CA LEU A 96 -19.33 -18.80 -2.46
C LEU A 96 -20.50 -19.52 -1.79
N LYS A 97 -21.67 -19.49 -2.43
CA LYS A 97 -22.72 -20.46 -2.15
C LYS A 97 -22.08 -21.82 -2.35
N ARG A 98 -21.89 -22.59 -1.27
CA ARG A 98 -21.53 -24.01 -1.34
C ARG A 98 -22.55 -24.70 -2.25
N ILE A 99 -22.20 -24.96 -3.51
CA ILE A 99 -23.00 -25.81 -4.37
C ILE A 99 -22.86 -27.22 -3.78
N LYS A 100 -23.82 -27.65 -2.95
CA LYS A 100 -23.91 -29.01 -2.40
C LYS A 100 -24.27 -30.04 -3.50
N LYS A 101 -23.67 -29.95 -4.71
CA LYS A 101 -23.97 -30.90 -5.81
C LYS A 101 -23.46 -32.31 -5.52
N TYR A 102 -22.44 -32.45 -4.67
CA TYR A 102 -21.76 -33.73 -4.44
C TYR A 102 -22.14 -34.45 -3.12
N ALA A 103 -23.11 -33.93 -2.36
CA ALA A 103 -23.52 -34.57 -1.09
C ALA A 103 -24.36 -35.85 -1.29
N ASN A 104 -24.98 -36.04 -2.47
CA ASN A 104 -25.83 -37.21 -2.74
C ASN A 104 -25.11 -38.39 -3.41
N ILE A 105 -23.89 -38.23 -3.93
CA ILE A 105 -23.18 -39.33 -4.60
C ILE A 105 -22.72 -40.40 -3.59
N LYS A 106 -22.44 -40.02 -2.34
CA LYS A 106 -22.06 -40.98 -1.28
C LYS A 106 -23.22 -41.83 -0.74
N LYS A 107 -24.49 -41.49 -1.04
CA LYS A 107 -25.65 -42.31 -0.63
C LYS A 107 -25.96 -43.42 -1.65
N ILE A 108 -25.53 -43.28 -2.90
CA ILE A 108 -25.80 -44.27 -3.95
C ILE A 108 -24.78 -45.42 -3.88
N ILE A 109 -23.52 -45.14 -3.53
CA ILE A 109 -22.44 -46.15 -3.48
C ILE A 109 -22.50 -47.05 -2.23
N LYS A 110 -23.25 -46.65 -1.19
CA LYS A 110 -23.40 -47.43 0.06
C LYS A 110 -24.63 -48.35 0.10
N LYS A 111 -25.35 -48.50 -1.00
CA LYS A 111 -26.60 -49.30 -1.05
C LYS A 111 -26.59 -50.42 -2.11
N THR A 112 -25.40 -50.86 -2.49
CA THR A 112 -25.13 -52.08 -3.27
C THR A 112 -24.08 -52.90 -2.54
#